data_AF-A0A3T0N4P0-F1
#
_entry.id   AF-A0A3T0N4P0-F1
#
_cell.length_a   1.000
_cell.length_b   1.000
_cell.length_c   1.000
_cell.angle_alpha   90.00
_cell.angle_beta   90.00
_cell.angle_gamma   90.00
#
_symmetry.space_group_name_H-M   'P 1'
#
loop_
_entity.id
_entity.type
_entity.pdbx_description
1 polymer ?
#
loop_
_entity_poly.entity_id
_entity_poly.type
_entity_poly.pdbx_seq_one_letter_code
_entity_poly.pdbx_strand_id
1 'polypeptide(L)'
;MRWLFAILISCAATGAQADNVDRNSICKDLSQDYIAKHEENRDYRLYRIFEFYSAKLDACIHVEAKLFGTSIEVRDLTGVVFSDHQNMLFHCDVSGIDEANIEVVWSHLGDISEVPYKDWLSDGKGGPPRTLQAPELPLRRSDCEAALERWLVRWNG
;
A
#
# COMPACT_ATOMS: atom_id res chain seq x y z
N MET A 1 -36.56 38.04 -13.82
CA MET A 1 -35.30 37.95 -14.59
C MET A 1 -34.23 37.54 -13.58
N ARG A 2 -33.93 36.27 -13.30
CA ARG A 2 -33.59 35.10 -14.15
C ARG A 2 -32.22 35.24 -14.82
N TRP A 3 -31.12 35.14 -14.08
CA TRP A 3 -29.82 34.67 -14.60
C TRP A 3 -29.09 33.87 -13.52
N LEU A 4 -29.04 32.55 -13.76
CA LEU A 4 -28.29 31.55 -13.03
C LEU A 4 -26.86 31.52 -13.60
N PHE A 5 -25.84 31.57 -12.75
CA PHE A 5 -24.51 31.06 -13.09
C PHE A 5 -24.19 29.91 -12.12
N ALA A 6 -24.71 28.73 -12.45
CA ALA A 6 -24.21 27.49 -11.89
C ALA A 6 -22.97 27.09 -12.71
N ILE A 7 -21.78 27.36 -12.17
CA ILE A 7 -20.54 26.80 -12.72
C ILE A 7 -20.49 25.35 -12.26
N LEU A 8 -20.98 24.45 -13.12
CA LEU A 8 -20.75 23.01 -13.01
C LEU A 8 -19.26 22.76 -13.28
N ILE A 9 -18.48 22.63 -12.21
CA ILE A 9 -17.15 22.03 -12.30
C ILE A 9 -17.39 20.53 -12.47
N SER A 10 -17.55 20.11 -13.71
CA SER A 10 -17.47 18.71 -14.11
C SER A 10 -16.01 18.27 -13.96
N CYS A 11 -15.63 17.79 -12.77
CA CYS A 11 -14.43 16.96 -12.63
C CYS A 11 -14.71 15.62 -13.34
N ALA A 12 -14.62 15.60 -14.66
CA ALA A 12 -14.40 14.38 -15.40
C ALA A 12 -12.97 13.93 -15.05
N ALA A 13 -12.86 13.08 -14.02
CA ALA A 13 -11.69 12.24 -13.83
C ALA A 13 -11.60 11.34 -15.07
N THR A 14 -10.94 11.83 -16.11
CA THR A 14 -10.49 11.02 -17.23
C THR A 14 -9.32 10.20 -16.69
N GLY A 15 -9.67 9.11 -16.01
CA GLY A 15 -8.72 8.04 -15.72
C GLY A 15 -8.08 7.62 -17.03
N ALA A 16 -6.76 7.58 -17.04
CA ALA A 16 -5.92 7.30 -18.20
C ALA A 16 -6.41 6.07 -18.97
N GLN A 17 -6.96 6.29 -20.17
CA GLN A 17 -7.39 5.26 -21.10
C GLN A 17 -6.53 5.35 -22.37
N ALA A 18 -5.22 5.20 -22.23
CA ALA A 18 -4.30 5.26 -23.36
C ALA A 18 -4.15 3.91 -24.09
N ASP A 19 -4.40 2.78 -23.42
CA ASP A 19 -3.93 1.46 -23.92
C ASP A 19 -5.00 0.36 -24.00
N ASN A 20 -6.29 0.64 -23.72
CA ASN A 20 -7.38 -0.35 -23.61
C ASN A 20 -7.15 -1.51 -22.60
N VAL A 21 -6.14 -1.42 -21.74
CA VAL A 21 -5.87 -2.40 -20.69
C VAL A 21 -6.65 -2.06 -19.43
N ASP A 22 -7.51 -2.98 -18.97
CA ASP A 22 -8.16 -2.88 -17.66
C ASP A 22 -7.19 -3.35 -16.56
N ARG A 23 -6.34 -2.42 -16.11
CA ARG A 23 -5.33 -2.67 -15.06
C ARG A 23 -5.97 -3.11 -13.74
N ASN A 24 -7.17 -2.65 -13.41
CA ASN A 24 -7.86 -3.08 -12.18
C ASN A 24 -8.27 -4.55 -12.24
N SER A 25 -8.74 -5.03 -13.41
CA SER A 25 -9.01 -6.46 -13.59
C SER A 25 -7.74 -7.30 -13.42
N ILE A 26 -6.60 -6.84 -13.95
CA ILE A 26 -5.32 -7.54 -13.77
C ILE A 26 -4.92 -7.58 -12.30
N CYS A 27 -5.03 -6.46 -11.57
CA CYS A 27 -4.70 -6.43 -10.15
C CYS A 27 -5.61 -7.34 -9.31
N LYS A 28 -6.87 -7.48 -9.71
CA LYS A 28 -7.81 -8.43 -9.12
C LYS A 28 -7.36 -9.87 -9.33
N ASP A 29 -6.98 -10.23 -10.55
CA ASP A 29 -6.51 -11.59 -10.86
C ASP A 29 -5.22 -11.90 -10.09
N LEU A 30 -4.25 -10.97 -10.07
CA LEU A 30 -3.01 -11.11 -9.27
C LEU A 30 -3.28 -11.26 -7.78
N SER A 31 -4.24 -10.50 -7.23
CA SER A 31 -4.66 -10.59 -5.84
C SER A 31 -5.24 -11.97 -5.51
N GLN A 32 -6.06 -12.53 -6.40
CA GLN A 32 -6.63 -13.87 -6.25
C GLN A 32 -5.56 -14.96 -6.32
N ASP A 33 -4.63 -14.87 -7.26
CA ASP A 33 -3.49 -15.79 -7.37
C ASP A 33 -2.61 -15.73 -6.11
N TYR A 34 -2.38 -14.53 -5.59
CA TYR A 34 -1.63 -14.35 -4.34
C TYR A 34 -2.33 -15.03 -3.17
N ILE A 35 -3.64 -14.83 -2.99
CA ILE A 35 -4.44 -15.48 -1.94
C ILE A 35 -4.36 -17.00 -2.07
N ALA A 36 -4.62 -17.54 -3.26
CA ALA A 36 -4.61 -18.99 -3.50
C ALA A 36 -3.25 -19.62 -3.18
N LYS A 37 -2.13 -18.92 -3.47
CA LYS A 37 -0.79 -19.39 -3.14
C LYS A 37 -0.50 -19.42 -1.63
N HIS A 38 -1.17 -18.61 -0.83
CA HIS A 38 -0.87 -18.44 0.60
C HIS A 38 -1.95 -19.01 1.53
N GLU A 39 -3.08 -19.48 1.00
CA GLU A 39 -4.21 -19.97 1.81
C GLU A 39 -3.87 -21.19 2.67
N GLU A 40 -2.88 -22.00 2.27
CA GLU A 40 -2.38 -23.13 3.06
C GLU A 40 -1.76 -22.67 4.39
N ASN A 41 -1.22 -21.45 4.44
CA ASN A 41 -0.50 -20.90 5.59
C ASN A 41 -1.24 -19.74 6.27
N ARG A 42 -2.35 -19.26 5.69
CA ARG A 42 -3.10 -18.11 6.17
C ARG A 42 -4.60 -18.32 5.98
N ASP A 43 -5.38 -18.22 7.07
CA ASP A 43 -6.84 -18.26 6.99
C ASP A 43 -7.40 -16.90 6.55
N TYR A 44 -7.60 -16.74 5.24
CA TYR A 44 -8.07 -15.51 4.62
C TYR A 44 -9.50 -15.10 5.01
N ARG A 45 -10.28 -15.97 5.67
CA ARG A 45 -11.58 -15.59 6.26
C ARG A 45 -11.43 -14.60 7.41
N LEU A 46 -10.23 -14.50 7.98
CA LEU A 46 -9.90 -13.59 9.08
C LEU A 46 -9.35 -12.25 8.59
N TYR A 47 -9.36 -11.98 7.28
CA TYR A 47 -8.81 -10.76 6.70
C TYR A 47 -9.87 -10.04 5.88
N ARG A 48 -9.85 -8.70 5.96
CA ARG A 48 -10.40 -7.85 4.91
C ARG A 48 -9.30 -7.67 3.87
N ILE A 49 -9.59 -8.07 2.64
CA ILE A 49 -8.68 -7.94 1.51
C ILE A 49 -9.30 -6.97 0.51
N PHE A 50 -8.47 -6.12 -0.06
CA PHE A 50 -8.84 -5.33 -1.22
C PHE A 50 -7.59 -4.99 -2.04
N GLU A 51 -7.83 -4.72 -3.31
CA GLU A 51 -6.80 -4.47 -4.30
C GLU A 51 -7.18 -3.32 -5.23
N PHE A 52 -6.18 -2.67 -5.79
CA PHE A 52 -6.37 -1.62 -6.79
C PHE A 52 -5.09 -1.41 -7.60
N TYR A 53 -5.25 -0.87 -8.80
CA TYR A 53 -4.12 -0.30 -9.53
C TYR A 53 -3.81 1.11 -9.01
N SER A 54 -2.55 1.36 -8.65
CA SER A 54 -2.04 2.69 -8.30
C SER A 54 -1.34 3.29 -9.52
N ALA A 55 -1.90 4.36 -10.12
CA ALA A 55 -1.23 5.06 -11.22
C ALA A 55 0.00 5.84 -10.74
N LYS A 56 0.04 6.25 -9.47
CA LYS A 56 1.22 6.88 -8.86
C LYS A 56 2.43 5.95 -8.79
N LEU A 57 2.19 4.67 -8.56
CA LEU A 57 3.23 3.64 -8.45
C LEU A 57 3.41 2.82 -9.73
N ASP A 58 2.47 2.92 -10.68
CA ASP A 58 2.31 2.01 -11.82
C ASP A 58 2.30 0.53 -11.38
N ALA A 59 1.58 0.25 -10.29
CA ALA A 59 1.65 -1.02 -9.58
C ALA A 59 0.29 -1.59 -9.19
N CYS A 60 0.19 -2.91 -9.10
CA CYS A 60 -0.96 -3.58 -8.48
C CYS A 60 -0.77 -3.69 -6.98
N ILE A 61 -1.61 -2.98 -6.23
CA ILE A 61 -1.54 -2.94 -4.77
C ILE A 61 -2.51 -3.93 -4.18
N HIS A 62 -2.00 -4.80 -3.31
CA HIS A 62 -2.78 -5.76 -2.53
C HIS A 62 -2.69 -5.39 -1.06
N VAL A 63 -3.84 -5.21 -0.42
CA VAL A 63 -3.93 -4.88 1.00
C VAL A 63 -4.59 -6.02 1.76
N GLU A 64 -3.92 -6.46 2.81
CA GLU A 64 -4.47 -7.41 3.78
C GLU A 64 -4.58 -6.74 5.15
N ALA A 65 -5.79 -6.70 5.72
CA ALA A 65 -6.00 -6.21 7.07
C ALA A 65 -6.72 -7.27 7.90
N LYS A 66 -6.10 -7.75 9.00
CA LYS A 66 -6.76 -8.71 9.89
C LYS A 66 -8.03 -8.12 10.49
N LEU A 67 -9.10 -8.92 10.48
CA LEU A 67 -10.37 -8.62 11.15
C LEU A 67 -10.24 -8.65 12.68
N PHE A 68 -9.19 -9.30 13.20
CA PHE A 68 -8.90 -9.38 14.63
C PHE A 68 -7.40 -9.16 14.88
N GLY A 69 -7.07 -8.24 15.78
CA GLY A 69 -5.70 -7.80 16.03
C GLY A 69 -5.32 -6.55 15.23
N THR A 70 -4.03 -6.32 15.03
CA THR A 70 -3.47 -5.09 14.45
C THR A 70 -2.77 -5.28 13.12
N SER A 71 -2.65 -6.53 12.64
CA SER A 71 -1.86 -6.85 11.46
C SER A 71 -2.48 -6.27 10.18
N ILE A 72 -1.73 -5.40 9.52
CA ILE A 72 -2.03 -4.85 8.19
C ILE A 72 -0.77 -4.95 7.33
N GLU A 73 -0.91 -5.43 6.11
CA GLU A 73 0.16 -5.51 5.11
C GLU A 73 -0.31 -4.88 3.80
N VAL A 74 0.56 -4.13 3.14
CA VAL A 74 0.35 -3.64 1.77
C VAL A 74 1.48 -4.13 0.90
N ARG A 75 1.15 -4.66 -0.28
CA ARG A 75 2.10 -5.27 -1.19
C ARG A 75 1.96 -4.76 -2.62
N ASP A 76 3.09 -4.66 -3.31
CA ASP A 76 3.20 -4.50 -4.76
C ASP A 76 3.24 -5.89 -5.43
N LEU A 77 2.15 -6.32 -6.07
CA LEU A 77 2.09 -7.61 -6.76
C LEU A 77 2.71 -7.58 -8.17
N THR A 78 3.08 -6.41 -8.67
CA THR A 78 3.75 -6.25 -9.97
C THR A 78 5.27 -6.28 -9.88
N GLY A 79 5.84 -5.99 -8.69
CA GLY A 79 7.29 -6.00 -8.47
C GLY A 79 8.00 -4.86 -9.20
N VAL A 80 7.38 -3.68 -9.27
CA VAL A 80 7.93 -2.49 -9.94
C VAL A 80 8.59 -1.53 -8.95
N VAL A 81 8.23 -1.61 -7.66
CA VAL A 81 8.84 -0.77 -6.62
C VAL A 81 10.21 -1.30 -6.22
N PHE A 82 10.31 -2.60 -5.92
CA PHE A 82 11.57 -3.26 -5.59
C PHE A 82 12.07 -4.07 -6.77
N SER A 83 13.39 -4.11 -6.95
CA SER A 83 14.07 -4.90 -7.99
C SER A 83 14.30 -6.36 -7.60
N ASP A 84 14.15 -6.69 -6.30
CA ASP A 84 14.35 -8.03 -5.74
C ASP A 84 13.00 -8.73 -5.46
N HIS A 85 13.02 -9.81 -4.66
CA HIS A 85 11.80 -10.55 -4.28
C HIS A 85 10.99 -9.87 -3.16
N GLN A 86 11.33 -8.65 -2.75
CA GLN A 86 10.52 -7.90 -1.81
C GLN A 86 9.32 -7.31 -2.50
N ASN A 87 8.18 -7.41 -1.85
CA ASN A 87 6.95 -6.80 -2.33
C ASN A 87 6.18 -6.07 -1.24
N MET A 88 6.70 -6.02 -0.01
CA MET A 88 6.00 -5.43 1.13
C MET A 88 6.32 -3.94 1.22
N LEU A 89 5.33 -3.11 0.91
CA LEU A 89 5.45 -1.65 0.95
C LEU A 89 5.12 -1.07 2.34
N PHE A 90 4.27 -1.79 3.07
CA PHE A 90 3.81 -1.38 4.40
C PHE A 90 3.52 -2.62 5.23
N HIS A 91 3.92 -2.57 6.49
CA HIS A 91 3.56 -3.54 7.51
C HIS A 91 3.24 -2.80 8.81
N CYS A 92 2.13 -3.16 9.44
CA CYS A 92 1.79 -2.72 10.79
C CYS A 92 1.34 -3.90 11.62
N ASP A 93 1.84 -3.99 12.85
CA ASP A 93 1.39 -4.95 13.86
C ASP A 93 1.51 -4.34 15.26
N VAL A 94 1.35 -5.16 16.31
CA VAL A 94 1.45 -4.70 17.70
C VAL A 94 2.82 -4.12 18.05
N SER A 95 3.86 -4.48 17.30
CA SER A 95 5.25 -4.09 17.50
C SER A 95 5.65 -2.86 16.70
N GLY A 96 4.77 -2.28 15.89
CA GLY A 96 5.00 -1.01 15.22
C GLY A 96 4.71 -1.04 13.72
N ILE A 97 5.30 -0.10 12.99
CA ILE A 97 5.12 0.09 11.54
C ILE A 97 6.48 0.00 10.83
N ASP A 98 6.53 -0.72 9.72
CA ASP A 98 7.55 -0.53 8.68
C ASP A 98 6.83 -0.01 7.43
N GLU A 99 7.07 1.24 7.05
CA GLU A 99 6.59 1.84 5.81
C GLU A 99 7.79 2.14 4.91
N ALA A 100 7.77 1.60 3.69
CA ALA A 100 8.77 1.89 2.67
C ALA A 100 8.67 3.33 2.18
N ASN A 101 9.79 4.04 2.22
CA ASN A 101 9.98 5.31 1.54
C ASN A 101 10.24 5.04 0.05
N ILE A 102 9.15 4.90 -0.70
CA ILE A 102 9.17 4.48 -2.12
C ILE A 102 10.05 5.41 -2.97
N GLU A 103 10.06 6.71 -2.69
CA GLU A 103 10.93 7.64 -3.41
C GLU A 103 12.42 7.35 -3.20
N VAL A 104 12.82 6.97 -1.98
CA VAL A 104 14.20 6.53 -1.72
C VAL A 104 14.47 5.20 -2.43
N VAL A 105 13.55 4.24 -2.34
CA VAL A 105 13.67 2.95 -3.04
C VAL A 105 13.91 3.17 -4.54
N TRP A 106 13.15 4.05 -5.19
CA TRP A 106 13.34 4.41 -6.60
C TRP A 106 14.63 5.17 -6.88
N SER A 107 15.12 6.00 -5.95
CA SER A 107 16.44 6.64 -6.09
C SER A 107 17.58 5.62 -6.11
N HIS A 108 17.34 4.42 -5.57
CA HIS A 108 18.22 3.27 -5.64
C HIS A 108 17.81 2.25 -6.72
N LEU A 109 16.97 2.64 -7.69
CA LEU A 109 16.49 1.79 -8.78
C LEU A 109 15.79 0.51 -8.31
N GLY A 110 15.19 0.55 -7.12
CA GLY A 110 14.55 -0.62 -6.50
C GLY A 110 15.49 -1.58 -5.79
N ASP A 111 16.82 -1.35 -5.79
CA ASP A 111 17.77 -2.19 -5.06
C ASP A 111 18.18 -1.54 -3.73
N ILE A 112 17.65 -2.10 -2.65
CA ILE A 112 17.85 -1.65 -1.28
C ILE A 112 18.68 -2.63 -0.45
N SER A 113 19.26 -3.65 -1.07
CA SER A 113 20.00 -4.72 -0.38
C SER A 113 21.13 -4.20 0.52
N GLU A 114 21.80 -3.13 0.07
CA GLU A 114 22.90 -2.47 0.78
C GLU A 114 22.49 -1.12 1.42
N VAL A 115 21.20 -0.76 1.36
CA VAL A 115 20.69 0.50 1.91
C VAL A 115 20.23 0.27 3.35
N PRO A 116 20.80 0.99 4.35
CA PRO A 116 20.41 0.80 5.74
C PRO A 116 18.90 1.06 5.96
N TYR A 117 18.24 0.22 6.76
CA TYR A 117 16.79 0.32 7.00
C TYR A 117 16.33 1.73 7.40
N LYS A 118 17.12 2.47 8.19
CA LYS A 118 16.76 3.83 8.63
C LYS A 118 16.61 4.84 7.48
N ASP A 119 17.22 4.54 6.33
CA ASP A 119 17.28 5.46 5.20
C ASP A 119 16.10 5.24 4.24
N TRP A 120 15.46 4.06 4.25
CA TRP A 120 14.34 3.73 3.34
C TRP A 120 13.10 3.14 4.02
N LEU A 121 13.11 2.90 5.34
CA LEU A 121 11.92 2.52 6.13
C LEU A 121 11.63 3.59 7.20
N SER A 122 10.35 3.74 7.55
CA SER A 122 9.91 4.60 8.66
C SER A 122 8.72 4.01 9.43
N ASP A 123 8.33 4.63 10.53
CA ASP A 123 7.08 4.34 11.25
C ASP A 123 5.81 4.94 10.59
N GLY A 124 5.94 5.50 9.38
CA GLY A 124 4.86 6.21 8.69
C GLY A 124 4.52 7.59 9.26
N LYS A 125 5.38 8.13 10.13
CA LYS A 125 5.32 9.50 10.68
C LYS A 125 6.68 10.21 10.65
N GLY A 126 7.68 9.64 9.96
CA GLY A 126 9.04 10.16 9.88
C GLY A 126 9.94 9.77 11.05
N GLY A 127 9.44 8.91 11.95
CA GLY A 127 10.23 8.26 13.00
C GLY A 127 10.88 6.96 12.51
N PRO A 128 11.71 6.33 13.37
CA PRO A 128 12.38 5.09 13.04
C PRO A 128 11.37 3.95 12.85
N PRO A 129 11.59 3.05 11.87
CA PRO A 129 10.73 1.91 11.61
C PRO A 129 10.78 0.89 12.75
N ARG A 130 9.75 0.04 12.89
CA ARG A 130 9.70 -0.99 13.95
C ARG A 130 10.89 -1.95 13.90
N THR A 131 11.43 -2.19 12.71
CA THR A 131 12.62 -3.04 12.51
C THR A 131 13.84 -2.51 13.25
N LEU A 132 13.90 -1.19 13.50
CA LEU A 132 14.97 -0.55 14.25
C LEU A 132 14.56 -0.18 15.67
N GLN A 133 13.32 0.27 15.87
CA GLN A 133 12.83 0.70 17.16
C GLN A 133 11.33 0.42 17.30
N ALA A 134 10.98 -0.47 18.22
CA ALA A 134 9.60 -0.68 18.61
C ALA A 134 9.02 0.56 19.33
N PRO A 135 7.71 0.84 19.20
CA PRO A 135 7.06 1.91 19.94
C PRO A 135 7.06 1.62 21.43
N GLU A 136 7.04 2.67 22.26
CA GLU A 136 7.03 2.54 23.73
C GLU A 136 5.80 1.75 24.24
N LEU A 137 4.68 1.88 23.54
CA LEU A 137 3.44 1.16 23.81
C LEU A 137 3.06 0.34 22.59
N PRO A 138 2.53 -0.88 22.77
CA PRO A 138 2.04 -1.68 21.65
C PRO A 138 0.98 -0.93 20.86
N LEU A 139 1.06 -0.98 19.54
CA LEU A 139 0.07 -0.36 18.67
C LEU A 139 -1.28 -1.05 18.85
N ARG A 140 -2.34 -0.24 18.76
CA ARG A 140 -3.72 -0.70 18.68
C ARG A 140 -4.14 -0.80 17.23
N ARG A 141 -5.24 -1.51 17.00
CA ARG A 141 -5.83 -1.66 15.66
C ARG A 141 -6.09 -0.30 15.00
N SER A 142 -6.62 0.65 15.76
CA SER A 142 -6.88 2.02 15.29
C SER A 142 -5.62 2.74 14.82
N ASP A 143 -4.46 2.44 15.41
CA ASP A 143 -3.19 3.08 15.02
C ASP A 143 -2.75 2.56 13.64
N CYS A 144 -2.87 1.25 13.41
CA CYS A 144 -2.58 0.63 12.12
C CYS A 144 -3.60 1.04 11.04
N GLU A 145 -4.89 1.10 11.36
CA GLU A 145 -5.92 1.56 10.42
C GLU A 145 -5.68 3.03 10.01
N ALA A 146 -5.34 3.91 10.96
CA ALA A 146 -4.99 5.29 10.66
C ALA A 146 -3.69 5.40 9.84
N ALA A 147 -2.71 4.52 10.07
CA ALA A 147 -1.50 4.46 9.27
C ALA A 147 -1.78 4.00 7.82
N LEU A 148 -2.58 2.96 7.65
CA LEU A 148 -3.05 2.51 6.34
C LEU A 148 -3.81 3.63 5.61
N GLU A 149 -4.69 4.36 6.28
CA GLU A 149 -5.42 5.48 5.67
C GLU A 149 -4.47 6.55 5.12
N ARG A 150 -3.44 6.93 5.89
CA ARG A 150 -2.42 7.87 5.41
C ARG A 150 -1.66 7.33 4.21
N TRP A 151 -1.29 6.04 4.24
CA TRP A 151 -0.61 5.38 3.13
C TRP A 151 -1.48 5.41 1.86
N LEU A 152 -2.78 5.07 1.98
CA LEU A 152 -3.73 5.09 0.88
C LEU A 152 -3.97 6.51 0.35
N VAL A 153 -4.06 7.54 1.20
CA VAL A 153 -4.17 8.93 0.73
C VAL A 153 -2.97 9.31 -0.15
N ARG A 154 -1.78 8.85 0.23
CA ARG A 154 -0.56 9.13 -0.52
C ARG A 154 -0.51 8.36 -1.84
N TRP A 155 -0.84 7.07 -1.84
CA TRP A 155 -0.52 6.15 -2.94
C TRP A 155 -1.72 5.60 -3.72
N ASN A 156 -2.95 5.79 -3.24
CA ASN A 156 -4.14 5.51 -4.05
C ASN A 156 -4.30 6.57 -5.15
N GLY A 157 -4.75 6.15 -6.33
CA GLY A 157 -4.87 6.97 -7.53
C GLY A 157 -3.95 6.52 -8.64
#